data_AF-A0A520Q5S1-F1
#
_entry.id   AF-A0A520Q5S1-F1
#
_cell.length_a   1.000
_cell.length_b   1.000
_cell.length_c   1.000
_cell.angle_alpha   90.00
_cell.angle_beta   90.00
_cell.angle_gamma   90.00
#
_symmetry.space_group_name_H-M   'P 1'
#
loop_
_entity.id
_entity.type
_entity.pdbx_description
1 polymer ?
#
loop_
_entity_poly.entity_id
_entity_poly.type
_entity_poly.pdbx_seq_one_letter_code
_entity_poly.pdbx_strand_id
1 'polypeptide(L)'
;MTNVLVSRSWIWQIVGFSLGVWLLWTVLQGAAQAGDFSALRDADPMLLVLMLVLSLASSVCNAALFTLVSRPLQHQPSLSLQRMVPLNFSCGALNYAPFRLGALTRVAWHIRVDGMNASRVSALMAMAGGWYLLVGLTAFGAFWLRPSADWGTLGLGLLLLPAGWALGRMGIAKLPGGLFREARPMLNNPRASLECAGLRILDLMCFTGRLLVGARILNIELGLAEGVLLAVVATFASLVPFGRLGFREAGVAGAAGAIGSIDPGLRDQLSLLDSAAEAAAYVPLGLVLSVLWLRPHFKRVQSKSC
;
A
#
# COMPACT_ATOMS: atom_id res chain seq x y z
N MET A 1 -24.02 1.82 -26.07
CA MET A 1 -23.40 3.15 -25.83
C MET A 1 -22.11 3.00 -25.02
N THR A 2 -21.10 2.29 -25.54
CA THR A 2 -19.96 1.76 -24.73
C THR A 2 -18.57 2.20 -25.22
N ASN A 3 -18.45 3.08 -26.22
CA ASN A 3 -17.15 3.38 -26.83
C ASN A 3 -16.54 4.76 -26.48
N VAL A 4 -17.29 5.72 -25.94
CA VAL A 4 -16.74 7.07 -25.64
C VAL A 4 -16.07 7.15 -24.26
N LEU A 5 -16.45 6.30 -23.30
CA LEU A 5 -15.87 6.27 -21.96
C LEU A 5 -14.56 5.47 -21.87
N VAL A 6 -14.29 4.60 -22.85
CA VAL A 6 -13.04 3.83 -22.91
C VAL A 6 -11.88 4.72 -23.38
N SER A 7 -12.09 5.60 -24.38
CA SER A 7 -11.03 6.44 -24.97
C SER A 7 -10.45 7.48 -23.99
N ARG A 8 -11.29 8.19 -23.22
CA ARG A 8 -10.83 9.24 -22.30
C ARG A 8 -10.07 8.72 -21.08
N SER A 9 -10.34 7.48 -20.62
CA SER A 9 -9.69 6.94 -19.43
C SER A 9 -8.24 6.51 -19.68
N TRP A 10 -7.91 6.06 -20.89
CA TRP A 10 -6.53 5.73 -21.29
C TRP A 10 -5.62 6.95 -21.36
N ILE A 11 -6.13 8.10 -21.82
CA ILE A 11 -5.36 9.35 -21.86
C ILE A 11 -4.93 9.75 -20.45
N TRP A 12 -5.85 9.77 -19.49
CA TRP A 12 -5.52 10.08 -18.08
C TRP A 12 -4.53 9.09 -17.48
N GLN A 13 -4.64 7.82 -17.84
CA GLN A 13 -3.68 6.79 -17.42
C GLN A 13 -2.28 7.02 -17.99
N ILE A 14 -2.16 7.34 -19.28
CA ILE A 14 -0.88 7.65 -19.92
C ILE A 14 -0.29 8.92 -19.33
N VAL A 15 -1.08 9.99 -19.22
CA VAL A 15 -0.64 11.27 -18.64
C VAL A 15 -0.18 11.07 -17.19
N GLY A 16 -0.97 10.36 -16.38
CA GLY A 16 -0.62 10.09 -15.00
C GLY A 16 0.62 9.20 -14.88
N PHE A 17 0.79 8.19 -15.73
CA PHE A 17 2.01 7.37 -15.75
C PHE A 17 3.24 8.18 -16.17
N SER A 18 3.14 8.99 -17.23
CA SER A 18 4.22 9.88 -17.67
C SER A 18 4.61 10.89 -16.59
N LEU A 19 3.62 11.44 -15.88
CA LEU A 19 3.88 12.29 -14.71
C LEU A 19 4.61 11.51 -13.61
N GLY A 20 4.21 10.27 -13.33
CA GLY A 20 4.93 9.39 -12.40
C GLY A 20 6.39 9.17 -12.80
N VAL A 21 6.66 8.83 -14.07
CA VAL A 21 8.03 8.67 -14.58
C VAL A 21 8.84 9.96 -14.44
N TRP A 22 8.24 11.10 -14.76
CA TRP A 22 8.88 12.41 -14.58
C TRP A 22 9.18 12.70 -13.11
N LEU A 23 8.25 12.42 -12.19
CA LEU A 23 8.47 12.56 -10.74
C LEU A 23 9.61 11.65 -10.27
N LEU A 24 9.64 10.38 -10.67
CA LEU A 24 10.75 9.49 -10.35
C LEU A 24 12.08 10.06 -10.86
N TRP A 25 12.09 10.56 -12.09
CA TRP A 25 13.28 11.16 -12.69
C TRP A 25 13.80 12.35 -11.88
N THR A 26 12.91 13.22 -11.37
CA THR A 26 13.32 14.35 -10.52
C THR A 26 13.96 13.89 -9.21
N VAL A 27 13.40 12.86 -8.57
CA VAL A 27 13.98 12.27 -7.35
C VAL A 27 15.32 11.60 -7.64
N LEU A 28 15.45 10.89 -8.76
CA LEU A 28 16.73 10.30 -9.18
C LEU A 28 17.79 11.37 -9.42
N GLN A 29 17.42 12.49 -10.06
CA GLN A 29 18.35 13.60 -10.29
C GLN A 29 18.79 14.25 -8.97
N GLY A 30 17.87 14.53 -8.05
CA GLY A 30 18.21 15.11 -6.75
C GLY A 30 19.09 14.18 -5.91
N ALA A 31 18.79 12.88 -5.91
CA ALA A 31 19.66 11.87 -5.27
C ALA A 31 21.05 11.78 -5.91
N ALA A 32 21.14 11.91 -7.24
CA ALA A 32 22.41 11.90 -7.96
C ALA A 32 23.23 13.17 -7.74
N GLN A 33 22.58 14.32 -7.51
CA GLN A 33 23.25 15.59 -7.17
C GLN A 33 23.90 15.55 -5.79
N ALA A 34 23.36 14.75 -4.84
CA ALA A 34 24.03 14.46 -3.58
C ALA A 34 25.38 13.73 -3.77
N GLY A 35 25.53 13.00 -4.89
CA GLY A 35 26.80 12.45 -5.38
C GLY A 35 27.42 11.31 -4.56
N ASP A 36 26.99 11.11 -3.31
CA ASP A 36 27.59 10.13 -2.41
C ASP A 36 26.62 8.96 -2.11
N PHE A 37 26.93 7.79 -2.66
CA PHE A 37 26.26 6.52 -2.36
C PHE A 37 27.13 5.59 -1.50
N SER A 38 28.26 6.08 -0.97
CA SER A 38 29.15 5.29 -0.11
C SER A 38 28.41 4.73 1.10
N ALA A 39 27.52 5.53 1.71
CA ALA A 39 26.68 5.12 2.82
C ALA A 39 25.81 3.88 2.51
N LEU A 40 25.36 3.70 1.26
CA LEU A 40 24.63 2.49 0.86
C LEU A 40 25.55 1.29 0.66
N ARG A 41 26.76 1.53 0.14
CA ARG A 41 27.75 0.49 -0.12
C ARG A 41 28.34 -0.06 1.17
N ASP A 42 28.56 0.82 2.14
CA ASP A 42 29.17 0.52 3.43
C ASP A 42 28.11 0.27 4.52
N ALA A 43 26.83 0.22 4.13
CA ALA A 43 25.73 -0.06 5.04
C ALA A 43 25.90 -1.43 5.71
N ASP A 44 25.59 -1.48 7.01
CA ASP A 44 25.55 -2.74 7.75
C ASP A 44 24.56 -3.71 7.08
N PRO A 45 25.00 -4.93 6.68
CA PRO A 45 24.14 -5.93 6.08
C PRO A 45 22.89 -6.25 6.90
N MET A 46 22.96 -6.13 8.23
CA MET A 46 21.81 -6.36 9.10
C MET A 46 20.70 -5.32 8.91
N LEU A 47 21.05 -4.07 8.63
CA LEU A 47 20.07 -3.02 8.33
C LEU A 47 19.37 -3.30 7.00
N LEU A 48 20.12 -3.73 5.99
CA LEU A 48 19.57 -4.11 4.68
C LEU A 48 18.63 -5.33 4.80
N VAL A 49 19.03 -6.36 5.55
CA VAL A 49 18.18 -7.53 5.82
C VAL A 49 16.92 -7.11 6.58
N LEU A 50 17.04 -6.24 7.57
CA LEU A 50 15.89 -5.73 8.32
C LEU A 50 14.91 -4.99 7.41
N MET A 51 15.38 -4.13 6.48
CA MET A 51 14.50 -3.48 5.50
C MET A 51 13.74 -4.49 4.65
N LEU A 52 14.42 -5.53 4.16
CA LEU A 52 13.79 -6.61 3.38
C LEU A 52 12.74 -7.35 4.20
N VAL A 53 13.06 -7.74 5.44
CA VAL A 53 12.12 -8.44 6.34
C VAL A 53 10.89 -7.58 6.62
N LEU A 54 11.06 -6.27 6.86
CA LEU A 54 9.95 -5.34 7.08
C LEU A 54 9.06 -5.21 5.84
N SER A 55 9.64 -5.18 4.64
CA SER A 55 8.86 -5.21 3.38
C SER A 55 8.09 -6.53 3.22
N LEU A 56 8.72 -7.68 3.48
CA LEU A 56 8.05 -8.97 3.41
C LEU A 56 6.90 -9.07 4.42
N ALA A 57 7.13 -8.64 5.65
CA ALA A 57 6.13 -8.61 6.71
C ALA A 57 4.94 -7.72 6.35
N SER A 58 5.20 -6.54 5.78
CA SER A 58 4.15 -5.63 5.26
C SER A 58 3.26 -6.32 4.20
N SER A 59 3.85 -7.01 3.23
CA SER A 59 3.06 -7.76 2.23
C SER A 59 2.21 -8.87 2.84
N VAL A 60 2.75 -9.61 3.81
CA VAL A 60 1.99 -10.65 4.52
C VAL A 60 0.84 -10.03 5.32
N CYS A 61 1.07 -8.90 5.99
CA CYS A 61 0.01 -8.15 6.69
C CYS A 61 -1.09 -7.72 5.71
N ASN A 62 -0.71 -7.26 4.51
CA ASN A 62 -1.66 -6.86 3.50
C ASN A 62 -2.50 -8.05 2.97
N ALA A 63 -1.86 -9.20 2.72
CA ALA A 63 -2.54 -10.45 2.35
C ALA A 63 -3.48 -10.96 3.44
N ALA A 64 -3.03 -10.88 4.71
CA ALA A 64 -3.84 -11.22 5.86
C ALA A 64 -5.06 -10.31 5.96
N LEU A 65 -4.92 -9.01 5.72
CA LEU A 65 -6.08 -8.11 5.72
C LEU A 65 -7.12 -8.52 4.69
N PHE A 66 -6.74 -8.85 3.45
CA PHE A 66 -7.70 -9.32 2.44
C PHE A 66 -8.44 -10.59 2.89
N THR A 67 -7.74 -11.47 3.59
CA THR A 67 -8.34 -12.66 4.21
C THR A 67 -9.35 -12.26 5.29
N LEU A 68 -8.98 -11.37 6.20
CA LEU A 68 -9.82 -10.97 7.34
C LEU A 68 -11.06 -10.19 6.93
N VAL A 69 -10.88 -9.19 6.07
CA VAL A 69 -11.96 -8.30 5.63
C VAL A 69 -13.01 -9.05 4.82
N SER A 70 -12.62 -10.16 4.18
CA SER A 70 -13.53 -11.00 3.40
C SER A 70 -14.20 -12.12 4.21
N ARG A 71 -13.73 -12.45 5.42
CA ARG A 71 -14.37 -13.46 6.30
C ARG A 71 -15.89 -13.27 6.44
N PRO A 72 -16.42 -12.05 6.65
CA PRO A 72 -17.85 -11.84 6.83
C PRO A 72 -18.69 -12.12 5.57
N LEU A 73 -18.06 -12.19 4.39
CA LEU A 73 -18.77 -12.51 3.15
C LEU A 73 -19.12 -13.99 3.00
N GLN A 74 -18.53 -14.87 3.82
CA GLN A 74 -18.73 -16.33 3.77
C GLN A 74 -18.65 -16.91 2.34
N HIS A 75 -17.77 -16.35 1.52
CA HIS A 75 -17.61 -16.77 0.12
C HIS A 75 -16.97 -18.16 0.05
N GLN A 76 -17.45 -18.97 -0.89
CA GLN A 76 -16.86 -20.26 -1.23
C GLN A 76 -16.26 -20.19 -2.66
N PRO A 77 -14.99 -20.57 -2.85
CA PRO A 77 -14.02 -21.01 -1.84
C PRO A 77 -13.58 -19.87 -0.91
N SER A 78 -13.20 -20.21 0.33
CA SER A 78 -12.73 -19.21 1.29
C SER A 78 -11.43 -18.54 0.81
N LEU A 79 -11.34 -17.25 1.06
CA LEU A 79 -10.19 -16.42 0.69
C LEU A 79 -9.10 -16.57 1.75
N SER A 80 -8.48 -17.75 1.82
CA SER A 80 -7.47 -18.08 2.83
C SER A 80 -6.14 -17.35 2.64
N LEU A 81 -5.36 -17.23 3.71
CA LEU A 81 -4.03 -16.61 3.67
C LEU A 81 -3.11 -17.28 2.65
N GLN A 82 -3.18 -18.60 2.52
CA GLN A 82 -2.41 -19.39 1.55
C GLN A 82 -2.68 -18.97 0.10
N ARG A 83 -3.89 -18.46 -0.20
CA ARG A 83 -4.26 -17.96 -1.53
C ARG A 83 -3.94 -16.47 -1.68
N MET A 84 -4.11 -15.70 -0.60
CA MET A 84 -3.88 -14.25 -0.61
C MET A 84 -2.40 -13.89 -0.65
N VAL A 85 -1.51 -14.65 0.00
CA VAL A 85 -0.07 -14.34 0.02
C VAL A 85 0.51 -14.38 -1.39
N PRO A 86 0.40 -15.49 -2.17
CA PRO A 86 0.92 -15.52 -3.54
C PRO A 86 0.31 -14.45 -4.45
N LEU A 87 -1.00 -14.21 -4.31
CA LEU A 87 -1.69 -13.17 -5.07
C LEU A 87 -1.15 -11.77 -4.70
N ASN A 88 -0.94 -11.48 -3.42
CA ASN A 88 -0.48 -10.17 -2.98
C ASN A 88 0.95 -9.89 -3.42
N PHE A 89 1.86 -10.86 -3.34
CA PHE A 89 3.22 -10.73 -3.88
C PHE A 89 3.22 -10.54 -5.40
N SER A 90 2.43 -11.35 -6.12
CA SER A 90 2.31 -11.23 -7.58
C SER A 90 1.77 -9.85 -8.00
N CYS A 91 0.70 -9.40 -7.35
CA CYS A 91 0.15 -8.05 -7.56
C CYS A 91 1.13 -6.95 -7.12
N GLY A 92 1.91 -7.17 -6.07
CA GLY A 92 2.96 -6.26 -5.61
C GLY A 92 4.02 -6.02 -6.68
N ALA A 93 4.55 -7.09 -7.26
CA ALA A 93 5.47 -6.99 -8.40
C ALA A 93 4.84 -6.26 -9.59
N LEU A 94 3.59 -6.59 -9.94
CA LEU A 94 2.87 -5.96 -11.04
C LEU A 94 2.49 -4.50 -10.78
N ASN A 95 2.54 -4.01 -9.54
CA ASN A 95 2.31 -2.59 -9.23
C ASN A 95 3.52 -1.70 -9.59
N TYR A 96 4.69 -2.30 -9.83
CA TYR A 96 5.83 -1.61 -10.42
C TYR A 96 5.70 -1.46 -11.95
N ALA A 97 4.76 -2.17 -12.57
CA ALA A 97 4.42 -1.99 -13.97
C ALA A 97 3.46 -0.78 -14.17
N PRO A 98 3.37 -0.25 -15.40
CA PRO A 98 2.44 0.83 -15.73
C PRO A 98 0.97 0.47 -15.42
N PHE A 99 0.08 1.46 -15.29
CA PHE A 99 -1.38 1.23 -15.24
C PHE A 99 -1.91 0.37 -14.08
N ARG A 100 -1.21 0.32 -12.94
CA ARG A 100 -1.60 -0.49 -11.77
C ARG A 100 -2.00 -1.93 -12.13
N LEU A 101 -1.18 -2.61 -12.93
CA LEU A 101 -1.47 -3.99 -13.33
C LEU A 101 -1.73 -4.91 -12.14
N GLY A 102 -1.12 -4.66 -10.98
CA GLY A 102 -1.39 -5.43 -9.77
C GLY A 102 -2.84 -5.31 -9.28
N ALA A 103 -3.41 -4.12 -9.25
CA ALA A 103 -4.81 -3.92 -8.85
C ALA A 103 -5.77 -4.59 -9.86
N LEU A 104 -5.51 -4.40 -11.16
CA LEU A 104 -6.30 -5.03 -12.23
C LEU A 104 -6.21 -6.56 -12.16
N THR A 105 -5.02 -7.10 -11.92
CA THR A 105 -4.79 -8.55 -11.77
C THR A 105 -5.53 -9.09 -10.55
N ARG A 106 -5.55 -8.36 -9.43
CA ARG A 106 -6.31 -8.76 -8.23
C ARG A 106 -7.80 -8.80 -8.52
N VAL A 107 -8.34 -7.79 -9.20
CA VAL A 107 -9.74 -7.76 -9.62
C VAL A 107 -10.06 -8.92 -10.56
N ALA A 108 -9.23 -9.12 -11.58
CA ALA A 108 -9.39 -10.22 -12.54
C ALA A 108 -9.31 -11.59 -11.88
N TRP A 109 -8.42 -11.77 -10.89
CA TRP A 109 -8.31 -12.99 -10.10
C TRP A 109 -9.62 -13.28 -9.36
N HIS A 110 -10.12 -12.32 -8.58
CA HIS A 110 -11.33 -12.55 -7.80
C HIS A 110 -12.56 -12.79 -8.68
N ILE A 111 -12.66 -12.14 -9.84
CA ILE A 111 -13.77 -12.37 -10.76
C ILE A 111 -13.66 -13.74 -11.44
N ARG A 112 -12.50 -14.07 -12.01
CA ARG A 112 -12.34 -15.26 -12.86
C ARG A 112 -12.03 -16.53 -12.05
N VAL A 113 -11.15 -16.43 -11.06
CA VAL A 113 -10.66 -17.59 -10.30
C VAL A 113 -11.49 -17.84 -9.06
N ASP A 114 -11.86 -16.78 -8.32
CA ASP A 114 -12.73 -16.93 -7.16
C ASP A 114 -14.23 -16.93 -7.53
N GLY A 115 -14.60 -16.49 -8.74
CA GLY A 115 -16.01 -16.46 -9.17
C GLY A 115 -16.84 -15.39 -8.46
N MET A 116 -16.19 -14.32 -7.96
CA MET A 116 -16.86 -13.23 -7.28
C MET A 116 -17.49 -12.25 -8.29
N ASN A 117 -18.70 -11.78 -7.98
CA ASN A 117 -19.33 -10.70 -8.75
C ASN A 117 -18.53 -9.39 -8.61
N ALA A 118 -18.50 -8.58 -9.68
CA ALA A 118 -17.75 -7.33 -9.72
C ALA A 118 -18.07 -6.39 -8.55
N SER A 119 -19.33 -6.27 -8.14
CA SER A 119 -19.74 -5.46 -6.98
C SER A 119 -19.05 -5.90 -5.68
N ARG A 120 -18.92 -7.21 -5.46
CA ARG A 120 -18.31 -7.77 -4.25
C ARG A 120 -16.79 -7.57 -4.26
N VAL A 121 -16.16 -7.71 -5.43
CA VAL A 121 -14.73 -7.43 -5.60
C VAL A 121 -14.45 -5.94 -5.36
N SER A 122 -15.26 -5.05 -5.92
CA SER A 122 -15.15 -3.61 -5.68
C SER A 122 -15.34 -3.28 -4.20
N ALA A 123 -16.30 -3.91 -3.51
CA ALA A 123 -16.50 -3.72 -2.07
C ALA A 123 -15.28 -4.20 -1.27
N LEU A 124 -14.71 -5.35 -1.64
CA LEU A 124 -13.49 -5.87 -1.03
C LEU A 124 -12.30 -4.93 -1.20
N MET A 125 -12.08 -4.43 -2.42
CA MET A 125 -11.00 -3.47 -2.70
C MET A 125 -11.21 -2.14 -1.98
N ALA A 126 -12.44 -1.63 -1.98
CA ALA A 126 -12.80 -0.40 -1.29
C ALA A 126 -12.63 -0.52 0.23
N MET A 127 -12.98 -1.67 0.82
CA MET A 127 -12.80 -1.91 2.25
C MET A 127 -11.32 -2.05 2.63
N ALA A 128 -10.54 -2.78 1.84
CA ALA A 128 -9.10 -2.87 2.07
C ALA A 128 -8.40 -1.50 1.94
N GLY A 129 -8.74 -0.72 0.91
CA GLY A 129 -8.25 0.65 0.73
C GLY A 129 -8.78 1.63 1.79
N GLY A 130 -10.03 1.47 2.21
CA GLY A 130 -10.66 2.31 3.24
C GLY A 130 -9.97 2.19 4.59
N TRP A 131 -9.52 1.00 4.97
CA TRP A 131 -8.71 0.80 6.18
C TRP A 131 -7.33 1.47 6.09
N TYR A 132 -6.70 1.49 4.91
CA TYR A 132 -5.48 2.26 4.69
C TYR A 132 -5.70 3.76 4.91
N LEU A 133 -6.78 4.31 4.34
CA LEU A 133 -7.13 5.72 4.49
C LEU A 133 -7.45 6.05 5.95
N LEU A 134 -8.27 5.23 6.61
CA LEU A 134 -8.68 5.47 7.98
C LEU A 134 -7.47 5.51 8.93
N VAL A 135 -6.62 4.49 8.90
CA VAL A 135 -5.45 4.40 9.80
C VAL A 135 -4.44 5.51 9.48
N GLY A 136 -4.19 5.78 8.20
CA GLY A 136 -3.32 6.88 7.78
C GLY A 136 -3.83 8.25 8.23
N LEU A 137 -5.13 8.54 8.05
CA LEU A 137 -5.74 9.79 8.50
C LEU A 137 -5.75 9.92 10.01
N THR A 138 -5.96 8.83 10.76
CA THR A 138 -5.93 8.89 12.23
C THR A 138 -4.53 9.12 12.76
N ALA A 139 -3.51 8.51 12.15
CA ALA A 139 -2.11 8.75 12.51
C ALA A 139 -1.72 10.20 12.20
N PHE A 140 -2.09 10.70 11.01
CA PHE A 140 -1.87 12.09 10.63
C PHE A 140 -2.61 13.08 11.54
N GLY A 141 -3.89 12.84 11.80
CA GLY A 141 -4.72 13.69 12.66
C GLY A 141 -4.23 13.71 14.11
N ALA A 142 -3.77 12.59 14.65
CA ALA A 142 -3.17 12.54 15.97
C ALA A 142 -1.88 13.36 16.04
N PHE A 143 -1.02 13.24 15.03
CA PHE A 143 0.21 14.02 14.94
C PHE A 143 -0.06 15.53 14.76
N TRP A 144 -1.10 15.88 14.00
CA TRP A 144 -1.52 17.27 13.82
C TRP A 144 -2.02 17.90 15.13
N LEU A 145 -2.80 17.16 15.91
CA LEU A 145 -3.34 17.64 17.20
C LEU A 145 -2.28 17.68 18.30
N ARG A 146 -1.30 16.79 18.23
CA ARG A 146 -0.19 16.73 19.18
C ARG A 146 1.11 16.52 18.41
N PRO A 147 1.83 17.61 18.07
CA PRO A 147 3.09 17.56 17.32
C PRO A 147 4.26 17.03 18.15
N SER A 148 4.03 16.04 19.01
CA SER A 148 5.07 15.35 19.78
C SER A 148 5.04 13.86 19.43
N ALA A 149 6.21 13.27 19.25
CA ALA A 149 6.37 11.84 18.93
C ALA A 149 6.24 10.94 20.17
N ASP A 150 5.35 11.27 21.10
CA ASP A 150 5.24 10.56 22.37
C ASP A 150 4.11 9.52 22.37
N TRP A 151 4.09 8.69 23.41
CA TRP A 151 3.04 7.71 23.63
C TRP A 151 1.63 8.31 23.69
N GLY A 152 1.50 9.60 24.01
CA GLY A 152 0.24 10.32 24.01
C GLY A 152 -0.30 10.55 22.60
N THR A 153 0.55 10.81 21.62
CA THR A 153 0.14 10.95 20.21
C THR A 153 -0.28 9.61 19.61
N LEU A 154 0.44 8.52 19.95
CA LEU A 154 0.00 7.17 19.60
C LEU A 154 -1.34 6.82 20.27
N GLY A 155 -1.51 7.15 21.55
CA GLY A 155 -2.76 6.99 22.28
C GLY A 155 -3.91 7.77 21.65
N LEU A 156 -3.66 8.99 21.19
CA LEU A 156 -4.66 9.81 20.48
C LEU A 156 -5.06 9.18 19.14
N GLY A 157 -4.10 8.67 18.36
CA GLY A 157 -4.39 7.96 17.11
C GLY A 157 -5.24 6.71 17.32
N LEU A 158 -4.92 5.93 18.37
CA LEU A 158 -5.71 4.77 18.78
C LEU A 158 -7.12 5.16 19.25
N LEU A 159 -7.30 6.35 19.84
CA LEU A 159 -8.60 6.86 20.27
C LEU A 159 -9.44 7.38 19.09
N LEU A 160 -8.81 7.99 18.08
CA LEU A 160 -9.48 8.48 16.87
C LEU A 160 -9.92 7.35 15.93
N LEU A 161 -9.27 6.19 15.97
CA LEU A 161 -9.59 5.03 15.14
C LEU A 161 -11.05 4.52 15.32
N PRO A 162 -11.53 4.23 16.53
CA PRO A 162 -12.92 3.87 16.77
C PRO A 162 -13.91 4.93 16.30
N ALA A 163 -13.59 6.22 16.48
CA ALA A 163 -14.46 7.33 16.07
C ALA A 163 -14.58 7.40 14.54
N GLY A 164 -13.45 7.34 13.82
CA GLY A 164 -13.45 7.31 12.36
C GLY A 164 -14.12 6.06 11.78
N TRP A 165 -13.94 4.90 12.41
CA TRP A 165 -14.64 3.67 12.05
C TRP A 165 -16.15 3.80 12.27
N ALA A 166 -16.59 4.33 13.41
CA ALA A 166 -18.01 4.55 13.71
C ALA A 166 -18.66 5.52 12.71
N LEU A 167 -17.99 6.64 12.40
CA LEU A 167 -18.43 7.60 11.39
C LEU A 167 -18.53 6.96 9.99
N GLY A 168 -17.52 6.17 9.60
CA GLY A 168 -17.52 5.42 8.35
C GLY A 168 -18.70 4.44 8.27
N ARG A 169 -18.99 3.73 9.36
CA ARG A 169 -20.16 2.85 9.47
C ARG A 169 -21.47 3.61 9.30
N MET A 170 -21.62 4.75 9.98
CA MET A 170 -22.82 5.59 9.89
C MET A 170 -23.03 6.17 8.50
N GLY A 171 -21.96 6.59 7.83
CA GLY A 171 -22.00 7.08 6.46
C GLY A 171 -22.40 6.00 5.46
N ILE A 172 -21.73 4.83 5.52
CA ILE A 172 -21.99 3.72 4.58
C ILE A 172 -23.36 3.08 4.81
N ALA A 173 -23.87 3.07 6.05
CA ALA A 173 -25.21 2.59 6.36
C ALA A 173 -26.33 3.39 5.65
N LYS A 174 -26.07 4.66 5.33
CA LYS A 174 -27.04 5.57 4.69
C LYS A 174 -26.96 5.61 3.16
N LEU A 175 -25.90 5.05 2.56
CA LEU A 175 -25.71 5.12 1.11
C LEU A 175 -26.48 4.00 0.38
N PRO A 176 -27.32 4.33 -0.62
CA PRO A 176 -27.95 3.35 -1.50
C PRO A 176 -26.94 2.85 -2.55
N GLY A 177 -26.96 1.55 -2.86
CA GLY A 177 -26.19 0.99 -3.97
C GLY A 177 -25.58 -0.40 -3.71
N GLY A 178 -25.29 -1.12 -4.79
CA GLY A 178 -24.75 -2.49 -4.75
C GLY A 178 -23.40 -2.60 -4.06
N LEU A 179 -22.49 -1.65 -4.28
CA LEU A 179 -21.17 -1.61 -3.61
C LEU A 179 -21.32 -1.55 -2.09
N PHE A 180 -22.13 -0.60 -1.61
CA PHE A 180 -22.35 -0.38 -0.18
C PHE A 180 -23.11 -1.55 0.45
N ARG A 181 -24.02 -2.20 -0.29
CA ARG A 181 -24.70 -3.41 0.17
C ARG A 181 -23.71 -4.54 0.46
N GLU A 182 -22.75 -4.79 -0.43
CA GLU A 182 -21.73 -5.83 -0.24
C GLU A 182 -20.66 -5.45 0.81
N ALA A 183 -20.42 -4.16 1.04
CA ALA A 183 -19.48 -3.68 2.06
C ALA A 183 -20.05 -3.72 3.50
N ARG A 184 -21.38 -3.62 3.67
CA ARG A 184 -22.04 -3.60 4.98
C ARG A 184 -21.69 -4.79 5.89
N PRO A 185 -21.71 -6.05 5.43
CA PRO A 185 -21.32 -7.19 6.27
C PRO A 185 -19.87 -7.10 6.76
N MET A 186 -18.97 -6.55 5.95
CA MET A 186 -17.56 -6.36 6.32
C MET A 186 -17.40 -5.33 7.43
N LEU A 187 -18.12 -4.20 7.32
CA LEU A 187 -18.10 -3.11 8.30
C LEU A 187 -18.82 -3.46 9.60
N ASN A 188 -19.91 -4.20 9.51
CA ASN A 188 -20.74 -4.53 10.67
C ASN A 188 -20.16 -5.67 11.51
N ASN A 189 -19.09 -6.33 11.06
CA ASN A 189 -18.38 -7.32 11.86
C ASN A 189 -17.30 -6.62 12.72
N PRO A 190 -17.52 -6.41 14.03
CA PRO A 190 -16.59 -5.68 14.89
C PRO A 190 -15.27 -6.42 15.07
N ARG A 191 -15.31 -7.75 15.12
CA ARG A 191 -14.11 -8.58 15.26
C ARG A 191 -13.22 -8.46 14.03
N ALA A 192 -13.78 -8.66 12.84
CA ALA A 192 -13.03 -8.50 11.59
C ALA A 192 -12.49 -7.07 11.43
N SER A 193 -13.25 -6.07 11.86
CA SER A 193 -12.83 -4.67 11.84
C SER A 193 -11.66 -4.40 12.79
N LEU A 194 -11.71 -4.90 14.02
CA LEU A 194 -10.62 -4.76 14.99
C LEU A 194 -9.35 -5.48 14.51
N GLU A 195 -9.49 -6.71 14.00
CA GLU A 195 -8.35 -7.46 13.46
C GLU A 195 -7.76 -6.75 12.22
N CYS A 196 -8.59 -6.13 11.35
CA CYS A 196 -8.13 -5.32 10.21
C CYS A 196 -7.39 -4.05 10.65
N ALA A 197 -7.90 -3.35 11.68
CA ALA A 197 -7.25 -2.18 12.25
C ALA A 197 -5.87 -2.54 12.83
N GLY A 198 -5.79 -3.63 13.61
CA GLY A 198 -4.54 -4.13 14.16
C GLY A 198 -3.51 -4.46 13.08
N LEU A 199 -3.92 -5.19 12.02
CA LEU A 199 -3.03 -5.48 10.88
C LEU A 199 -2.57 -4.22 10.15
N ARG A 200 -3.40 -3.19 10.05
CA ARG A 200 -2.99 -1.93 9.42
C ARG A 200 -2.03 -1.12 10.27
N ILE A 201 -2.20 -1.10 11.58
CA ILE A 201 -1.25 -0.47 12.50
C ILE A 201 0.10 -1.18 12.35
N LEU A 202 0.10 -2.52 12.33
CA LEU A 202 1.31 -3.31 12.13
C LEU A 202 1.97 -3.02 10.77
N ASP A 203 1.18 -2.94 9.70
CA ASP A 203 1.67 -2.58 8.36
C ASP A 203 2.30 -1.17 8.34
N LEU A 204 1.65 -0.19 8.97
CA LEU A 204 2.19 1.17 9.11
C LEU A 204 3.48 1.18 9.92
N MET A 205 3.59 0.37 10.98
CA MET A 205 4.82 0.19 11.75
C MET A 205 5.93 -0.41 10.90
N CYS A 206 5.63 -1.38 10.02
CA CYS A 206 6.61 -1.92 9.07
C CYS A 206 7.12 -0.84 8.11
N PHE A 207 6.25 0.00 7.56
CA PHE A 207 6.66 1.13 6.71
C PHE A 207 7.51 2.15 7.49
N THR A 208 7.06 2.51 8.70
CA THR A 208 7.76 3.46 9.58
C THR A 208 9.16 2.94 9.93
N GLY A 209 9.25 1.69 10.40
CA GLY A 209 10.52 1.06 10.75
C GLY A 209 11.48 1.01 9.57
N ARG A 210 10.97 0.73 8.36
CA ARG A 210 11.80 0.67 7.16
C ARG A 210 12.37 2.04 6.77
N LEU A 211 11.57 3.10 6.88
CA LEU A 211 12.02 4.47 6.67
C LEU A 211 13.05 4.90 7.74
N LEU A 212 12.84 4.55 9.01
CA LEU A 212 13.80 4.83 10.08
C LEU A 212 15.13 4.08 9.90
N VAL A 213 15.07 2.83 9.45
CA VAL A 213 16.28 2.06 9.10
C VAL A 213 16.99 2.67 7.91
N GLY A 214 16.26 3.08 6.87
CA GLY A 214 16.83 3.79 5.72
C GLY A 214 17.48 5.12 6.13
N ALA A 215 16.84 5.88 7.01
CA ALA A 215 17.40 7.12 7.56
C ALA A 215 18.70 6.84 8.32
N ARG A 216 18.74 5.77 9.12
CA ARG A 216 19.94 5.35 9.85
C ARG A 216 21.09 4.94 8.91
N ILE A 217 20.80 4.28 7.80
CA ILE A 217 21.82 3.95 6.77
C ILE A 217 22.42 5.23 6.19
N LEU A 218 21.60 6.24 5.94
CA LEU A 218 22.00 7.51 5.35
C LEU A 218 22.49 8.54 6.38
N ASN A 219 22.63 8.15 7.65
CA ASN A 219 22.97 9.04 8.78
C ASN A 219 22.06 10.28 8.89
N ILE A 220 20.77 10.11 8.55
CA ILE A 220 19.74 11.13 8.72
C ILE A 220 19.14 10.98 10.13
N GLU A 221 19.14 12.06 10.90
CA GLU A 221 18.43 12.12 12.17
C GLU A 221 16.93 12.22 11.90
N LEU A 222 16.25 11.07 11.95
CA LEU A 222 14.80 10.98 11.76
C LEU A 222 14.14 10.46 13.05
N GLY A 223 13.27 11.26 13.63
CA GLY A 223 12.45 10.87 14.77
C GLY A 223 11.35 9.90 14.39
N LEU A 224 10.79 9.18 15.37
CA LEU A 224 9.69 8.24 15.14
C LEU A 224 8.46 8.92 14.51
N ALA A 225 8.14 10.15 14.93
CA ALA A 225 7.03 10.93 14.37
C ALA A 225 7.20 11.23 12.89
N GLU A 226 8.40 11.68 12.51
CA GLU A 226 8.76 11.98 11.12
C GLU A 226 8.69 10.69 10.29
N GLY A 227 9.20 9.58 10.83
CA GLY A 227 9.05 8.26 10.21
C GLY A 227 7.59 7.85 9.99
N VAL A 228 6.70 8.08 10.97
CA VAL A 228 5.26 7.81 10.83
C VAL A 228 4.64 8.71 9.77
N LEU A 229 4.94 10.02 9.78
CA LEU A 229 4.44 10.96 8.79
C LEU A 229 4.86 10.54 7.37
N LEU A 230 6.14 10.21 7.18
CA LEU A 230 6.65 9.71 5.91
C LEU A 230 5.98 8.40 5.51
N ALA A 231 5.73 7.48 6.45
CA ALA A 231 5.03 6.22 6.17
C ALA A 231 3.56 6.44 5.76
N VAL A 232 2.88 7.40 6.39
CA VAL A 232 1.52 7.81 6.02
C VAL A 232 1.53 8.39 4.61
N VAL A 233 2.41 9.35 4.32
CA VAL A 233 2.53 9.95 2.99
C VAL A 233 2.87 8.89 1.93
N ALA A 234 3.81 8.00 2.21
CA ALA A 234 4.18 6.89 1.34
C ALA A 234 2.96 6.01 1.02
N THR A 235 2.11 5.75 2.01
CA THR A 235 0.87 4.98 1.86
C THR A 235 -0.09 5.71 0.93
N PHE A 236 -0.37 6.99 1.15
CA PHE A 236 -1.28 7.78 0.31
C PHE A 236 -0.76 7.94 -1.12
N ALA A 237 0.52 8.25 -1.28
CA ALA A 237 1.16 8.38 -2.58
C ALA A 237 1.15 7.05 -3.34
N SER A 238 1.20 5.91 -2.62
CA SER A 238 1.01 4.58 -3.20
C SER A 238 -0.43 4.27 -3.61
N LEU A 239 -1.42 5.12 -3.31
CA LEU A 239 -2.84 4.97 -3.70
C LEU A 239 -3.21 5.73 -5.00
N VAL A 240 -2.27 6.46 -5.63
CA VAL A 240 -2.48 7.17 -6.90
C VAL A 240 -2.87 6.24 -8.06
N PRO A 241 -4.05 6.41 -8.70
CA PRO A 241 -4.65 5.44 -9.62
C PRO A 241 -3.86 5.17 -10.90
N PHE A 242 -2.90 6.02 -11.26
CA PHE A 242 -2.17 5.97 -12.53
C PHE A 242 -0.91 5.11 -12.52
N GLY A 243 -0.47 4.68 -11.33
CA GLY A 243 0.77 3.96 -11.13
C GLY A 243 1.36 4.37 -9.79
N ARG A 244 2.09 3.45 -9.15
CA ARG A 244 2.75 3.72 -7.88
C ARG A 244 4.09 4.42 -8.08
N LEU A 245 4.82 3.97 -9.09
CA LEU A 245 6.19 4.37 -9.38
C LEU A 245 6.28 5.88 -9.65
N GLY A 246 7.22 6.52 -8.97
CA GLY A 246 7.48 7.96 -8.99
C GLY A 246 6.60 8.80 -8.07
N PHE A 247 5.31 8.47 -7.96
CA PHE A 247 4.43 9.20 -7.02
C PHE A 247 4.79 8.93 -5.57
N ARG A 248 5.08 7.68 -5.23
CA ARG A 248 5.48 7.31 -3.87
C ARG A 248 6.80 7.97 -3.49
N GLU A 249 7.80 7.84 -4.35
CA GLU A 249 9.15 8.36 -4.18
C GLU A 249 9.10 9.89 -4.02
N ALA A 250 8.44 10.60 -4.94
CA ALA A 250 8.29 12.05 -4.86
C ALA A 250 7.43 12.48 -3.66
N GLY A 251 6.41 11.71 -3.28
CA GLY A 251 5.62 11.97 -2.08
C GLY A 251 6.45 11.90 -0.81
N VAL A 252 7.26 10.85 -0.65
CA VAL A 252 8.16 10.69 0.49
C VAL A 252 9.26 11.75 0.49
N ALA A 253 9.93 11.97 -0.64
CA ALA A 253 10.95 13.01 -0.80
C ALA A 253 10.39 14.41 -0.50
N GLY A 254 9.21 14.74 -1.04
CA GLY A 254 8.53 16.01 -0.79
C GLY A 254 8.15 16.20 0.67
N ALA A 255 7.62 15.16 1.33
CA ALA A 255 7.29 15.21 2.75
C ALA A 255 8.55 15.33 3.63
N ALA A 256 9.62 14.60 3.30
CA ALA A 256 10.90 14.71 3.97
C ALA A 256 11.50 16.12 3.82
N GLY A 257 11.35 16.74 2.64
CA GLY A 257 11.71 18.13 2.41
C GLY A 257 10.91 19.13 3.25
N ALA A 258 9.63 18.86 3.47
CA ALA A 258 8.76 19.72 4.30
C ALA A 258 9.08 19.65 5.80
N ILE A 259 9.77 18.60 6.26
CA ILE A 259 10.27 18.48 7.64
C ILE A 259 11.44 19.46 7.88
N GLY A 260 12.14 19.89 6.82
CA GLY A 260 13.06 21.03 6.84
C GLY A 260 14.45 20.77 7.41
N SER A 261 14.71 19.59 7.99
CA SER A 261 15.99 19.22 8.61
C SER A 261 16.89 18.34 7.73
N ILE A 262 16.42 17.91 6.56
CA ILE A 262 17.11 16.92 5.72
C ILE A 262 17.61 17.57 4.44
N ASP A 263 18.90 17.39 4.16
CA ASP A 263 19.51 17.84 2.90
C ASP A 263 18.73 17.33 1.68
N PRO A 264 18.48 18.16 0.64
CA PRO A 264 17.70 17.78 -0.53
C PRO A 264 18.18 16.49 -1.22
N GLY A 265 19.47 16.22 -1.24
CA GLY A 265 20.00 15.00 -1.84
C GLY A 265 19.71 13.76 -0.97
N LEU A 266 19.90 13.89 0.35
CA LEU A 266 19.67 12.81 1.31
C LEU A 266 18.20 12.40 1.43
N ARG A 267 17.27 13.35 1.40
CA ARG A 267 15.82 13.03 1.40
C ARG A 267 15.40 12.25 0.15
N ASP A 268 16.00 12.54 -1.00
CA ASP A 268 15.69 11.89 -2.26
C ASP A 268 16.28 10.47 -2.25
N GLN A 269 17.53 10.31 -1.78
CA GLN A 269 18.15 9.01 -1.54
C GLN A 269 17.35 8.15 -0.56
N LEU A 270 16.82 8.72 0.53
CA LEU A 270 15.98 8.01 1.49
C LEU A 270 14.72 7.44 0.83
N SER A 271 14.06 8.23 0.00
CA SER A 271 12.84 7.82 -0.70
C SER A 271 13.09 6.69 -1.72
N LEU A 272 14.25 6.73 -2.39
CA LEU A 272 14.69 5.69 -3.32
C LEU A 272 15.11 4.42 -2.60
N LEU A 273 15.83 4.54 -1.48
CA LEU A 273 16.25 3.41 -0.66
C LEU A 273 15.05 2.65 -0.10
N ASP A 274 14.05 3.37 0.42
CA ASP A 274 12.77 2.78 0.81
C ASP A 274 12.14 2.04 -0.39
N SER A 275 11.97 2.70 -1.53
CA SER A 275 11.27 2.09 -2.66
C SER A 275 12.03 0.88 -3.26
N ALA A 276 13.37 0.92 -3.23
CA ALA A 276 14.26 -0.15 -3.66
C ALA A 276 14.18 -1.37 -2.73
N ALA A 277 14.15 -1.18 -1.40
CA ALA A 277 14.02 -2.30 -0.46
C ALA A 277 12.71 -3.08 -0.65
N GLU A 278 11.62 -2.36 -0.91
CA GLU A 278 10.33 -3.01 -1.20
C GLU A 278 10.30 -3.68 -2.56
N ALA A 279 10.93 -3.07 -3.57
CA ALA A 279 11.06 -3.67 -4.89
C ALA A 279 11.89 -4.98 -4.81
N ALA A 280 13.00 -4.95 -4.07
CA ALA A 280 13.86 -6.10 -3.86
C ALA A 280 13.14 -7.25 -3.13
N ALA A 281 12.20 -6.94 -2.22
CA ALA A 281 11.37 -7.95 -1.56
C ALA A 281 10.24 -8.47 -2.48
N TYR A 282 9.56 -7.60 -3.22
CA TYR A 282 8.34 -7.96 -3.94
C TYR A 282 8.57 -8.47 -5.35
N VAL A 283 9.51 -7.89 -6.09
CA VAL A 283 9.69 -8.21 -7.51
C VAL A 283 10.17 -9.65 -7.70
N PRO A 284 11.25 -10.13 -7.04
CA PRO A 284 11.73 -11.49 -7.26
C PRO A 284 10.68 -12.53 -6.85
N LEU A 285 10.14 -12.42 -5.63
CA LEU A 285 9.13 -13.36 -5.12
C LEU A 285 7.82 -13.27 -5.90
N GLY A 286 7.36 -12.06 -6.21
CA GLY A 286 6.12 -11.84 -6.94
C GLY A 286 6.18 -12.37 -8.38
N LEU A 287 7.31 -12.23 -9.07
CA LEU A 287 7.49 -12.81 -10.40
C LEU A 287 7.52 -14.34 -10.35
N VAL A 288 8.26 -14.92 -9.41
CA VAL A 288 8.30 -16.39 -9.20
C VAL A 288 6.90 -16.92 -8.90
N LEU A 289 6.17 -16.30 -7.98
CA LEU A 289 4.80 -16.68 -7.62
C LEU A 289 3.80 -16.45 -8.77
N SER A 290 4.03 -15.44 -9.61
CA SER A 290 3.21 -15.21 -10.80
C SER A 290 3.33 -16.38 -11.80
N VAL A 291 4.55 -16.89 -12.00
CA VAL A 291 4.81 -18.00 -12.93
C VAL A 291 4.35 -19.33 -12.34
N LEU A 292 4.72 -19.63 -11.10
CA LEU A 292 4.50 -20.94 -10.48
C LEU A 292 3.07 -21.12 -9.98
N TRP A 293 2.40 -20.04 -9.55
CA TRP A 293 1.10 -20.12 -8.88
C TRP A 293 -0.01 -19.40 -9.65
N LEU A 294 0.18 -18.15 -10.03
CA LEU A 294 -0.89 -17.34 -10.64
C LEU A 294 -1.27 -17.88 -12.04
N ARG A 295 -0.28 -18.09 -12.92
CA ARG A 295 -0.48 -18.53 -14.31
C ARG A 295 -1.20 -19.89 -14.43
N PRO A 296 -0.83 -20.96 -13.70
CA PRO A 296 -1.52 -22.25 -13.80
C PRO A 296 -2.99 -22.20 -13.36
N HIS A 297 -3.34 -21.33 -12.40
CA HIS A 297 -4.73 -21.18 -11.96
C HIS A 297 -5.57 -20.46 -13.01
N PHE A 298 -5.07 -19.39 -13.63
CA PHE A 298 -5.76 -18.73 -14.74
C PHE A 298 -5.99 -19.68 -15.93
N LYS A 299 -5.00 -20.50 -16.30
CA LYS A 299 -5.14 -21.49 -17.37
C LYS A 299 -6.24 -22.53 -17.07
N ARG A 300 -6.29 -23.04 -15.82
CA ARG A 300 -7.29 -24.04 -15.40
C ARG A 300 -8.73 -23.52 -15.47
N VAL A 301 -8.93 -22.23 -15.25
CA VAL A 301 -10.26 -21.61 -15.40
C VAL A 301 -10.62 -21.48 -16.88
N GLN A 302 -9.69 -21.01 -17.72
CA GLN A 302 -9.93 -20.88 -19.16
C GLN A 302 -10.30 -22.22 -19.80
N SER A 303 -9.61 -23.30 -19.46
CA SER A 303 -9.88 -24.64 -20.02
C SER A 303 -11.24 -25.22 -19.61
N LYS A 304 -11.86 -24.74 -18.53
CA LYS A 304 -13.22 -25.18 -18.10
C LYS A 304 -14.34 -24.35 -18.74
N SER A 305 -13.98 -23.25 -19.41
CA SER A 305 -14.92 -22.30 -20.02
C SER A 305 -15.10 -22.53 -21.52
N CYS A 306 -14.34 -23.48 -22.08
CA CYS A 306 -14.41 -23.96 -23.46
C CYS A 306 -15.00 -25.37 -23.45
#